data_AF-A0A847HCV3-F1
#
_entry.id   AF-A0A847HCV3-F1
#
_cell.length_a   1.000
_cell.length_b   1.000
_cell.length_c   1.000
_cell.angle_alpha   90.00
_cell.angle_beta   90.00
_cell.angle_gamma   90.00
#
_symmetry.space_group_name_H-M   'P 1'
#
loop_
_entity.id
_entity.type
_entity.pdbx_description
1 polymer ?
#
loop_
_entity_poly.entity_id
_entity_poly.type
_entity_poly.pdbx_seq_one_letter_code
_entity_poly.pdbx_strand_id
1 'polypeptide(L)' 'MGKKKSAKKHKVVSAEGWKTKKKCCRSDPRCKKCPVVLSRLIKARAFEGDAAELKKQLKLARRW' A
#
# COMPACT_ATOMS: atom_id res chain seq x y z
N MET A 1 16.04 -26.44 -2.41
CA MET A 1 16.25 -25.01 -2.07
C MET A 1 15.45 -24.16 -3.05
N GLY A 2 14.64 -23.21 -2.54
CA GLY A 2 14.05 -22.11 -3.31
C GLY A 2 12.91 -22.46 -4.29
N LYS A 3 11.68 -22.67 -3.78
CA LYS A 3 10.46 -22.61 -4.62
C LYS A 3 10.35 -21.20 -5.23
N LYS A 4 10.80 -21.04 -6.48
CA LYS A 4 10.47 -19.89 -7.34
C LYS A 4 8.96 -19.90 -7.57
N LYS A 5 8.19 -19.32 -6.64
CA LYS A 5 6.77 -19.07 -6.88
C LYS A 5 6.68 -17.91 -7.85
N SER A 6 6.40 -18.27 -9.10
CA SER A 6 6.07 -17.40 -10.21
C SER A 6 5.33 -16.16 -9.74
N ALA A 7 5.84 -15.02 -10.18
CA ALA A 7 5.25 -13.70 -10.09
C ALA A 7 3.82 -13.74 -10.63
N LYS A 8 2.86 -14.15 -9.80
CA LYS A 8 1.47 -13.80 -10.00
C LYS A 8 1.46 -12.30 -9.78
N LYS A 9 1.65 -11.52 -10.85
CA LYS A 9 1.41 -10.07 -10.86
C LYS A 9 0.03 -9.90 -10.23
N HIS A 10 0.02 -9.53 -8.96
CA HIS A 10 -1.21 -9.32 -8.21
C HIS A 10 -1.82 -8.05 -8.82
N LYS A 11 -2.58 -8.23 -9.91
CA LYS A 11 -3.47 -7.24 -10.53
C LYS A 11 -4.64 -6.93 -9.57
N VAL A 12 -4.35 -6.59 -8.31
CA VAL A 12 -5.39 -6.51 -7.27
C VAL A 12 -5.38 -5.24 -6.45
N VAL A 13 -4.56 -4.24 -6.79
CA VAL A 13 -4.86 -2.87 -6.38
C VAL A 13 -4.28 -1.87 -7.37
N SER A 14 -4.94 -1.72 -8.53
CA SER A 14 -4.82 -0.45 -9.25
C SER A 14 -5.20 0.67 -8.28
N ALA A 15 -4.42 1.75 -8.24
CA ALA A 15 -4.72 2.92 -7.42
C ALA A 15 -6.18 3.41 -7.62
N GLU A 16 -6.74 3.17 -8.80
CA GLU A 16 -8.12 3.43 -9.20
C GLU A 16 -9.17 2.73 -8.32
N GLY A 17 -8.88 1.55 -7.77
CA GLY A 17 -9.78 0.82 -6.85
C GLY A 17 -9.59 1.21 -5.38
N TRP A 18 -8.55 1.98 -5.06
CA TRP A 18 -8.24 2.36 -3.68
C TRP A 18 -9.17 3.50 -3.24
N LYS A 19 -10.27 3.14 -2.56
CA LYS A 19 -11.22 4.10 -1.97
C LYS A 19 -10.50 5.06 -1.02
N THR A 20 -10.15 6.23 -1.54
CA THR A 20 -9.39 7.25 -0.84
C THR A 20 -10.33 8.31 -0.27
N LYS A 21 -10.09 8.72 0.97
CA LYS A 21 -10.85 9.78 1.62
C LYS A 21 -10.45 11.13 1.03
N LYS A 22 -11.40 12.07 0.89
CA LYS A 22 -11.12 13.44 0.42
C LYS A 22 -10.15 14.21 1.33
N LYS A 23 -10.16 13.96 2.65
CA LYS A 23 -9.32 14.62 3.65
C LYS A 23 -8.48 13.62 4.44
N CYS A 24 -7.29 14.03 4.86
CA CYS A 24 -6.44 13.25 5.78
C CYS A 24 -7.16 13.05 7.12
N CYS A 25 -7.13 11.82 7.65
CA CYS A 25 -7.75 11.51 8.95
C CYS A 25 -7.02 12.11 10.15
N ARG A 26 -5.75 12.53 10.01
CA ARG A 26 -4.87 13.05 11.09
C ARG A 26 -4.71 12.14 12.33
N SER A 27 -5.32 10.96 12.34
CA SER A 27 -5.17 9.96 13.39
C SER A 27 -3.81 9.28 13.33
N ASP A 28 -3.29 8.86 14.49
CA ASP A 28 -2.15 7.94 14.60
C ASP A 28 -2.61 6.59 15.19
N PRO A 29 -2.46 5.45 14.48
CA PRO A 29 -2.00 5.34 13.10
C PRO A 29 -3.09 5.77 12.08
N ARG A 30 -2.67 6.37 10.96
CA ARG A 30 -3.58 6.81 9.88
C ARG A 30 -4.40 5.63 9.33
N CYS A 31 -5.60 5.93 8.85
CA CYS A 31 -6.48 4.92 8.26
C CYS A 31 -6.00 4.46 6.88
N LYS A 32 -6.35 3.22 6.48
CA LYS A 32 -5.94 2.62 5.19
C LYS A 32 -6.42 3.43 3.97
N LYS A 33 -7.53 4.16 4.12
CA LYS A 33 -8.14 5.00 3.08
C LYS A 33 -7.60 6.43 3.07
N CYS A 34 -6.62 6.76 3.89
CA CYS A 34 -6.12 8.12 4.00
C CYS A 34 -5.36 8.53 2.72
N PRO A 35 -5.60 9.72 2.15
CA PRO A 35 -4.91 10.17 0.94
C PRO A 35 -3.40 10.19 1.12
N VAL A 36 -2.90 10.59 2.29
CA VAL A 36 -1.46 10.57 2.59
C VAL A 36 -0.87 9.16 2.61
N VAL A 37 -1.65 8.16 3.04
CA VAL A 37 -1.21 6.75 3.03
C VAL A 37 -1.08 6.28 1.58
N LEU A 38 -2.06 6.61 0.73
CA LEU A 38 -1.99 6.31 -0.71
C LEU A 38 -0.79 7.00 -1.37
N SER A 39 -0.58 8.30 -1.15
CA SER A 39 0.57 9.02 -1.73
C SER A 39 1.91 8.43 -1.28
N ARG A 40 2.04 8.01 -0.02
CA ARG A 40 3.25 7.32 0.48
C ARG A 40 3.45 5.95 -0.16
N LEU A 41 2.38 5.17 -0.32
CA LEU A 41 2.45 3.87 -0.99
C LEU A 41 2.83 3.99 -2.47
N ILE A 42 2.29 5.00 -3.16
CA ILE A 42 2.66 5.32 -4.56
C ILE A 42 4.13 5.71 -4.64
N LYS A 43 4.59 6.62 -3.75
CA LYS A 43 5.99 7.05 -3.71
C LYS A 43 6.96 5.91 -3.40
N ALA A 44 6.52 4.96 -2.56
CA ALA A 44 7.29 3.76 -2.22
C ALA A 44 7.21 2.65 -3.27
N ARG A 45 6.54 2.87 -4.42
CA ARG A 45 6.26 1.84 -5.44
C ARG A 45 5.70 0.54 -4.83
N ALA A 46 4.95 0.65 -3.73
CA ALA A 46 4.52 -0.51 -2.93
C ALA A 46 3.56 -1.45 -3.69
N PHE A 47 2.95 -0.96 -4.77
CA PHE A 47 2.07 -1.74 -5.66
C PHE A 47 2.82 -2.58 -6.70
N GLU A 48 4.11 -2.32 -6.92
CA GLU A 48 4.95 -3.09 -7.86
C GLU A 48 5.69 -4.25 -7.18
N GLY A 49 5.76 -4.24 -5.85
CA GLY A 49 6.46 -5.24 -5.06
C GLY A 49 5.63 -6.47 -4.67
N ASP A 50 6.26 -7.36 -3.90
CA ASP A 50 5.60 -8.53 -3.32
C ASP A 50 4.52 -8.15 -2.30
N ALA A 51 3.52 -9.01 -2.11
CA ALA A 51 2.45 -8.79 -1.13
C ALA A 51 2.98 -8.63 0.31
N ALA A 52 4.12 -9.23 0.65
CA ALA A 52 4.79 -9.02 1.92
C ALA A 52 5.35 -7.60 2.06
N GLU A 53 5.92 -7.05 0.98
CA GLU A 53 6.44 -5.69 0.94
C GLU A 53 5.29 -4.67 1.05
N LEU A 54 4.19 -4.89 0.31
CA LEU A 54 3.00 -4.04 0.42
C LEU A 54 2.48 -3.94 1.86
N LYS A 55 2.46 -5.05 2.61
CA LYS A 55 2.04 -5.04 4.02
C LYS A 55 3.00 -4.25 4.91
N LYS A 56 4.31 -4.33 4.68
CA LYS A 56 5.33 -3.55 5.40
C LYS A 56 5.19 -2.06 5.10
N GLN A 57 5.17 -1.71 3.82
CA GLN A 57 4.99 -0.32 3.35
C GLN A 57 3.66 0.26 3.83
N LEU A 58 2.57 -0.53 3.89
CA LEU A 58 1.30 -0.07 4.45
C LEU A 58 1.38 0.24 5.94
N LYS A 59 2.12 -0.56 6.73
CA LYS A 59 2.34 -0.25 8.16
C LYS A 59 3.15 1.04 8.32
N LEU A 60 4.21 1.21 7.53
CA LEU A 60 5.06 2.41 7.54
C LEU A 60 4.30 3.66 7.08
N ALA A 61 3.53 3.55 5.99
CA ALA A 61 2.76 4.66 5.44
C ALA A 61 1.68 5.18 6.41
N ARG A 62 1.15 4.28 7.26
CA ARG A 62 0.14 4.58 8.28
C ARG A 62 0.72 5.21 9.55
N ARG A 63 2.01 5.02 9.83
CA ARG A 63 2.69 5.62 10.99
C ARG A 63 3.06 7.06 10.65
N TRP A 64 2.65 8.04 11.47
CA TRP A 64 3.13 9.42 11.35
C TRP A 64 4.37 9.59 12.21
#